data_AF-A0A1X7SMT2-F1
#
_entry.id   AF-A0A1X7SMT2-F1
#
_cell.length_a   1.000
_cell.length_b   1.000
_cell.length_c   1.000
_cell.angle_alpha   90.00
_cell.angle_beta   90.00
_cell.angle_gamma   90.00
#
_symmetry.space_group_name_H-M   'P 1'
#
loop_
_entity.id
_entity.type
_entity.pdbx_description
1 polymer ?
#
loop_
_entity_poly.entity_id
_entity_poly.type
_entity_poly.pdbx_seq_one_letter_code
_entity_poly.pdbx_strand_id
1 'polypeptide(L)'
;MNVCTLLLDQWISPVVTGDRPPPINSFTLTPVTNNTVVMFGGNTDSELNGNKLYMISFTKTSVDILKVPNPGGSVQWPKGRWGHSSVLITTSSGPHLLVVGGYPAYDVWLLDINKRKWKELVSIIL
;
A
#
# COMPACT_ATOMS: atom_id res chain seq x y z
N MET A 1 -6.17 7.64 13.74
CA MET A 1 -5.42 6.38 13.63
C MET A 1 -4.92 6.09 15.02
N ASN A 2 -5.16 4.89 15.52
CA ASN A 2 -4.58 4.45 16.80
C ASN A 2 -3.54 3.38 16.48
N VAL A 3 -2.45 3.35 17.23
CA VAL A 3 -1.37 2.37 17.08
C VAL A 3 -1.20 1.67 18.42
N CYS A 4 -1.10 0.34 18.43
CA CYS A 4 -0.81 -0.43 19.63
C CYS A 4 0.71 -0.51 19.82
N THR A 5 1.17 -0.15 21.01
CA THR A 5 2.58 -0.29 21.40
C THR A 5 2.77 -1.63 22.11
N LEU A 6 3.51 -2.56 21.50
CA LEU A 6 3.68 -3.91 22.06
C LEU A 6 4.40 -3.92 23.42
N LEU A 7 5.30 -2.96 23.66
CA LEU A 7 6.04 -2.85 24.92
C LEU A 7 5.14 -2.49 26.11
N LEU A 8 4.06 -1.73 25.88
CA LEU A 8 3.16 -1.25 26.93
C LEU A 8 1.78 -1.90 26.87
N ASP A 9 1.52 -2.69 25.83
CA ASP A 9 0.19 -3.22 25.48
C ASP A 9 -0.91 -2.15 25.50
N GLN A 10 -0.56 -0.94 25.01
CA GLN A 10 -1.43 0.22 25.06
C GLN A 10 -1.65 0.80 23.67
N TRP A 11 -2.90 1.20 23.42
CA TRP A 11 -3.27 1.99 22.26
C TRP A 11 -2.90 3.45 22.50
N ILE A 12 -2.15 4.01 21.55
CA ILE A 12 -1.81 5.43 21.52
C ILE A 12 -2.45 6.10 20.30
N SER A 13 -2.72 7.39 20.43
CA SER A 13 -3.10 8.28 19.34
C SER A 13 -1.88 9.09 18.92
N PRO A 14 -1.06 8.62 17.95
CA PRO A 14 0.12 9.35 17.52
C PRO A 14 -0.26 10.63 16.78
N VAL A 15 0.70 11.56 16.68
CA VAL A 15 0.57 12.72 15.79
C VAL A 15 0.65 12.23 14.35
N VAL A 16 -0.39 12.46 13.56
CA VAL A 16 -0.45 12.03 12.15
C VAL A 16 -0.21 13.24 11.24
N THR A 17 0.78 13.14 10.34
CA THR A 17 1.14 14.17 9.36
C THR A 17 1.03 13.66 7.91
N GLY A 18 1.06 14.58 6.95
CA GLY A 18 1.07 14.27 5.52
C GLY A 18 -0.31 13.95 4.92
N ASP A 19 -0.31 13.12 3.89
CA ASP A 19 -1.45 12.85 2.99
C ASP A 19 -2.41 11.81 3.55
N ARG A 20 -3.03 12.11 4.69
CA ARG A 20 -3.96 11.18 5.36
C ARG A 20 -5.10 10.75 4.41
N PRO A 21 -5.30 9.43 4.19
CA PRO A 21 -6.43 8.95 3.39
C PRO A 21 -7.75 9.28 4.10
N PRO A 22 -8.86 9.46 3.34
CA PRO A 22 -10.20 9.44 3.91
C PRO A 22 -10.48 8.08 4.59
N PRO A 23 -11.60 7.93 5.32
CA PRO A 23 -12.05 6.62 5.78
C PRO A 23 -11.99 5.59 4.65
N ILE A 24 -11.29 4.47 4.90
CA ILE A 24 -10.93 3.48 3.89
C ILE A 24 -11.01 2.08 4.48
N ASN A 25 -11.47 1.10 3.69
CA ASN A 25 -11.51 -0.31 4.06
C ASN A 25 -10.96 -1.21 2.93
N SER A 26 -10.76 -2.50 3.23
CA SER A 26 -10.42 -3.53 2.22
C SER A 26 -9.13 -3.26 1.40
N PHE A 27 -8.22 -2.46 1.96
CA PHE A 27 -6.87 -2.20 1.47
C PHE A 27 -5.89 -3.29 1.95
N THR A 28 -4.70 -3.35 1.37
CA THR A 28 -3.59 -4.10 1.96
C THR A 28 -2.60 -3.16 2.65
N LEU A 29 -1.96 -3.65 3.72
CA LEU A 29 -0.94 -2.92 4.49
C LEU A 29 0.24 -3.86 4.74
N THR A 30 1.36 -3.61 4.09
CA THR A 30 2.50 -4.54 4.07
C THR A 30 3.76 -3.87 4.62
N PRO A 31 4.40 -4.44 5.66
CA PRO A 31 5.67 -3.95 6.18
C PRO A 31 6.78 -3.98 5.11
N VAL A 32 7.57 -2.92 5.06
CA VAL A 32 8.76 -2.80 4.17
C VAL A 32 10.04 -2.77 4.99
N THR A 33 10.04 -2.04 6.10
CA THR A 33 11.11 -2.01 7.11
C THR A 33 10.50 -2.08 8.50
N ASN A 34 11.32 -2.08 9.55
CA ASN A 34 10.86 -2.06 10.93
C ASN A 34 9.90 -0.90 11.25
N ASN A 35 10.01 0.21 10.50
CA ASN A 35 9.28 1.45 10.79
C ASN A 35 8.51 1.96 9.56
N THR A 36 8.43 1.20 8.47
CA THR A 36 7.71 1.64 7.27
C THR A 36 6.83 0.54 6.72
N VAL A 37 5.67 0.94 6.22
CA VAL A 37 4.70 0.06 5.58
C VAL A 37 4.22 0.71 4.29
N VAL A 38 3.73 -0.12 3.38
CA VAL A 38 3.05 0.32 2.16
C VAL A 38 1.59 -0.05 2.24
N MET A 39 0.72 0.92 1.98
CA MET A 39 -0.72 0.72 1.86
C MET A 39 -1.14 0.84 0.40
N PHE A 40 -1.93 -0.10 -0.10
CA PHE A 40 -2.42 -0.08 -1.48
C PHE A 40 -3.91 -0.42 -1.58
N GLY A 41 -4.60 0.29 -2.47
CA GLY A 41 -5.99 0.04 -2.86
C GLY A 41 -7.01 0.30 -1.76
N GLY A 42 -8.13 -0.45 -1.81
CA GLY A 42 -9.23 -0.33 -0.85
C GLY A 42 -10.37 0.57 -1.32
N ASN A 43 -11.45 0.64 -0.54
CA ASN A 43 -12.65 1.40 -0.85
C ASN A 43 -12.80 2.60 0.09
N THR A 44 -13.16 3.75 -0.49
CA THR A 44 -13.52 4.96 0.23
C THR A 44 -14.93 5.38 -0.18
N ASP A 45 -15.58 6.26 0.59
CA ASP A 45 -16.93 6.74 0.28
C ASP A 45 -17.03 7.41 -1.11
N SER A 46 -15.94 8.02 -1.58
CA SER A 46 -15.90 8.72 -2.88
C SER A 46 -15.26 7.92 -4.01
N GLU A 47 -14.68 6.76 -3.74
CA GLU A 47 -13.97 5.94 -4.72
C GLU A 47 -14.09 4.46 -4.36
N LEU A 48 -14.95 3.77 -5.11
CA LEU A 48 -15.06 2.31 -5.08
C LEU A 48 -13.92 1.71 -5.90
N ASN A 49 -13.24 0.73 -5.30
CA ASN A 49 -12.05 0.08 -5.83
C ASN A 49 -10.94 1.12 -6.11
N GLY A 50 -10.40 1.75 -5.07
CA GLY A 50 -9.30 2.69 -5.22
C GLY A 50 -7.99 2.01 -5.65
N ASN A 51 -7.10 2.76 -6.29
CA ASN A 51 -5.71 2.34 -6.62
C ASN A 51 -4.64 3.25 -6.03
N LYS A 52 -4.98 3.96 -4.95
CA LYS A 52 -4.03 4.86 -4.29
C LYS A 52 -2.96 4.04 -3.57
N LEU A 53 -1.71 4.52 -3.68
CA LEU A 53 -0.54 3.96 -3.03
C LEU A 53 -0.05 4.94 -1.98
N TYR A 54 0.17 4.47 -0.75
CA TYR A 54 0.71 5.27 0.33
C TYR A 54 1.96 4.60 0.91
N MET A 55 2.99 5.39 1.16
CA MET A 55 4.13 5.00 1.98
C MET A 55 3.94 5.63 3.36
N ILE A 56 3.94 4.81 4.40
CA ILE A 56 3.67 5.24 5.76
C ILE A 56 4.90 4.94 6.61
N SER A 57 5.36 5.92 7.36
CA SER A 57 6.48 5.78 8.30
C SER A 57 6.03 6.03 9.73
N PHE A 58 6.59 5.27 10.65
CA PHE A 58 6.28 5.30 12.07
C PHE A 58 7.50 5.75 12.88
N THR A 59 7.27 6.66 13.81
CA THR A 59 8.16 6.90 14.95
C THR A 59 7.46 6.45 16.23
N LYS A 60 8.09 6.66 17.39
CA LYS A 60 7.48 6.35 18.69
C LYS A 60 6.18 7.15 18.93
N THR A 61 6.08 8.36 18.38
CA THR A 61 5.00 9.31 18.71
C THR A 61 4.30 9.90 17.49
N SER A 62 4.80 9.64 16.28
CA SER A 62 4.24 10.17 15.05
C SER A 62 4.10 9.13 13.94
N VAL A 63 3.18 9.41 13.03
CA VAL A 63 2.99 8.68 11.78
C VAL A 63 2.99 9.69 10.65
N ASP A 64 3.91 9.52 9.68
CA ASP A 64 3.95 10.34 8.48
C ASP A 64 3.47 9.53 7.28
N ILE A 65 2.55 10.11 6.51
CA ILE A 65 1.88 9.45 5.39
C ILE A 65 2.21 10.21 4.11
N LEU A 66 2.81 9.52 3.15
CA LEU A 66 3.06 10.04 1.81
C LEU A 66 2.18 9.32 0.80
N LYS A 67 1.29 10.05 0.14
CA LYS A 67 0.56 9.52 -1.03
C LYS A 67 1.50 9.55 -2.23
N VAL A 68 1.77 8.39 -2.80
CA VAL A 68 2.54 8.33 -4.04
C VAL A 68 1.64 8.78 -5.20
N PRO A 69 1.99 9.87 -5.91
CA PRO A 69 1.16 10.35 -7.00
C PRO A 69 1.17 9.31 -8.13
N ASN A 70 -0.03 8.96 -8.61
CA ASN A 70 -0.18 8.19 -9.83
C ASN A 70 0.20 9.10 -11.01
N PRO A 71 1.29 8.82 -11.74
CA PRO A 71 1.77 9.70 -12.81
C PRO A 71 0.81 9.76 -14.01
N GLY A 72 -0.16 8.85 -14.11
CA GLY A 72 -1.06 8.75 -15.25
C GLY A 72 -0.36 8.41 -16.56
N GLY A 73 -1.07 8.58 -17.67
CA GLY A 73 -0.53 8.37 -19.02
C GLY A 73 -0.16 6.91 -19.32
N SER A 74 0.97 6.71 -20.01
CA SER A 74 1.47 5.40 -20.44
C SER A 74 2.26 4.64 -19.36
N VAL A 75 2.40 5.20 -18.16
CA VAL A 75 3.10 4.53 -17.06
C VAL A 75 2.20 3.45 -16.47
N GLN A 76 2.73 2.24 -16.34
CA GLN A 76 1.97 1.14 -15.75
C GLN A 76 1.58 1.48 -14.30
N TRP A 77 0.30 1.28 -13.98
CA TRP A 77 -0.26 1.45 -12.65
C TRP A 77 -1.42 0.46 -12.47
N PRO A 78 -1.51 -0.28 -11.35
CA PRO A 78 -2.55 -1.27 -11.19
C PRO A 78 -3.93 -0.61 -11.16
N LYS A 79 -4.92 -1.28 -11.78
CA LYS A 79 -6.31 -0.86 -11.64
C LYS A 79 -6.75 -0.88 -10.18
N GLY A 80 -7.75 -0.04 -9.92
CA GLY A 80 -8.49 0.02 -8.68
C GLY A 80 -8.94 -1.34 -8.17
N ARG A 81 -8.73 -1.64 -6.88
CA ARG A 81 -9.04 -2.96 -6.31
C ARG A 81 -9.26 -2.95 -4.81
N TRP A 82 -10.11 -3.85 -4.34
CA TRP A 82 -10.26 -4.20 -2.92
C TRP A 82 -10.20 -5.72 -2.72
N GLY A 83 -10.02 -6.16 -1.47
CA GLY A 83 -9.98 -7.58 -1.13
C GLY A 83 -8.80 -8.33 -1.78
N HIS A 84 -7.77 -7.59 -2.17
CA HIS A 84 -6.55 -8.14 -2.77
C HIS A 84 -5.56 -8.58 -1.69
N SER A 85 -4.55 -9.34 -2.09
CA SER A 85 -3.44 -9.73 -1.21
C SER A 85 -2.16 -9.01 -1.62
N SER A 86 -1.29 -8.72 -0.65
CA SER A 86 0.06 -8.25 -0.96
C SER A 86 1.11 -8.80 0.00
N VAL A 87 2.33 -8.95 -0.49
CA VAL A 87 3.47 -9.47 0.26
C VAL A 87 4.76 -8.80 -0.18
N LEU A 88 5.66 -8.52 0.78
CA LEU A 88 7.01 -8.05 0.49
C LEU A 88 7.87 -9.23 0.06
N ILE A 89 8.48 -9.14 -1.12
CA ILE A 89 9.46 -10.10 -1.60
C ILE A 89 10.77 -9.39 -1.92
N THR A 90 11.87 -10.14 -1.88
CA THR A 90 13.19 -9.64 -2.30
C THR A 90 13.53 -10.23 -3.66
N THR A 91 13.90 -9.39 -4.61
CA THR A 91 14.40 -9.80 -5.93
C THR A 91 15.87 -9.40 -6.07
N SER A 92 16.51 -9.76 -7.20
CA SER A 92 17.88 -9.31 -7.50
C SER A 92 18.02 -7.78 -7.57
N SER A 93 16.92 -7.03 -7.78
CA SER A 93 16.91 -5.56 -7.80
C SER A 93 16.44 -4.92 -6.50
N GLY A 94 16.24 -5.70 -5.43
CA GLY A 94 15.87 -5.22 -4.10
C GLY A 94 14.44 -5.55 -3.67
N PRO A 95 13.89 -4.83 -2.67
CA PRO A 95 12.56 -5.10 -2.13
C PRO A 95 11.45 -4.71 -3.12
N HIS A 96 10.51 -5.64 -3.33
CA HIS A 96 9.33 -5.43 -4.15
C HIS A 96 8.06 -5.82 -3.40
N LEU A 97 6.98 -5.09 -3.64
CA LEU A 97 5.65 -5.52 -3.20
C LEU A 97 5.00 -6.32 -4.33
N LEU A 98 4.70 -7.59 -4.07
CA LEU A 98 3.84 -8.40 -4.92
C LEU A 98 2.39 -8.15 -4.52
N VAL A 99 1.54 -7.81 -5.48
CA VAL A 99 0.09 -7.62 -5.30
C VAL A 99 -0.63 -8.61 -6.21
N VAL A 100 -1.58 -9.36 -5.65
CA VAL A 100 -2.32 -10.41 -6.36
C VAL A 100 -3.81 -10.19 -6.24
N GLY A 101 -4.48 -10.16 -7.40
CA GLY A 101 -5.94 -10.22 -7.51
C GLY A 101 -6.66 -9.04 -6.84
N GLY A 102 -7.82 -9.36 -6.28
CA GLY A 102 -8.82 -8.44 -5.77
C GLY A 102 -10.05 -8.39 -6.66
N TYR A 103 -10.95 -7.45 -6.37
CA TYR A 103 -12.07 -7.13 -7.26
C TYR A 103 -12.02 -5.64 -7.63
N PRO A 104 -12.21 -5.29 -8.92
CA PRO A 104 -12.51 -6.15 -10.08
C PRO A 104 -11.26 -6.69 -10.82
N ALA A 105 -10.07 -6.66 -10.20
CA ALA A 105 -8.81 -6.98 -10.87
C ALA A 105 -8.30 -8.41 -10.55
N TYR A 106 -7.99 -9.20 -11.58
CA TYR A 106 -7.49 -10.58 -11.45
C TYR A 106 -6.00 -10.71 -11.83
N ASP A 107 -5.33 -9.58 -12.00
CA ASP A 107 -3.95 -9.47 -12.44
C ASP A 107 -2.95 -9.57 -11.27
N VAL A 108 -1.67 -9.64 -11.61
CA VAL A 108 -0.56 -9.69 -10.66
C VAL A 108 0.40 -8.54 -10.94
N TRP A 109 0.80 -7.84 -9.88
CA TRP A 109 1.60 -6.63 -9.98
C TRP A 109 2.81 -6.68 -9.07
N LEU A 110 3.91 -6.11 -9.54
CA LEU A 110 5.14 -5.94 -8.77
C LEU A 110 5.48 -4.45 -8.67
N LEU A 111 5.58 -3.92 -7.45
CA LEU A 111 6.07 -2.58 -7.19
C LEU A 111 7.52 -2.65 -6.75
N ASP A 112 8.44 -2.05 -7.52
CA ASP A 112 9.78 -1.73 -7.02
C ASP A 112 9.64 -0.62 -5.96
N ILE A 113 9.87 -0.96 -4.70
CA ILE A 113 9.66 -0.05 -3.56
C ILE A 113 10.57 1.19 -3.67
N ASN A 114 11.82 0.99 -4.07
CA ASN A 114 12.82 2.04 -4.12
C ASN A 114 12.53 3.02 -5.26
N LYS A 115 12.12 2.49 -6.42
CA LYS A 115 11.83 3.30 -7.62
C LYS A 115 10.39 3.79 -7.67
N ARG A 116 9.50 3.23 -6.83
CA ARG A 116 8.05 3.46 -6.86
C ARG A 116 7.44 3.20 -8.25
N LYS A 117 7.93 2.16 -8.92
CA LYS A 117 7.51 1.79 -10.27
C LYS A 117 6.82 0.45 -10.25
N TRP A 118 5.62 0.42 -10.81
CA TRP A 118 4.84 -0.79 -11.01
C TRP A 118 5.26 -1.50 -12.30
N LYS A 119 5.19 -2.82 -12.27
CA LYS A 119 5.29 -3.71 -13.42
C LYS A 119 4.20 -4.77 -13.29
N GLU A 120 3.35 -4.90 -14.31
CA GLU A 120 2.41 -6.01 -14.39
C GLU A 120 3.19 -7.30 -14.68
N LEU A 121 2.95 -8.35 -13.89
CA LEU A 121 3.42 -9.69 -14.21
C LEU A 121 2.35 -10.31 -15.09
N VAL A 122 2.72 -10.65 -16.32
CA VAL A 122 1.80 -11.10 -17.39
C VAL A 122 0.79 -12.11 -16.83
N SER A 123 -0.50 -11.83 -17.08
CA SER A 123 -1.62 -12.69 -16.72
C SER A 123 -1.34 -14.12 -17.17
N ILE A 124 -1.09 -15.02 -16.22
CA ILE A 124 -1.24 -16.46 -16.50
C ILE A 124 -2.75 -16.64 -16.55
N ILE A 125 -3.35 -16.38 -17.72
CA ILE A 125 -4.70 -16.83 -18.02
C ILE A 125 -4.61 -18.36 -17.95
N LEU A 126 -5.11 -18.94 -16.86
CA LEU A 126 -5.50 -20.35 -16.81
C LEU A 126 -6.86 -20.50 -17.48
#